data_AF-A0A392PNC1-F1
#
_entry.id   AF-A0A392PNC1-F1
#
_cell.length_a   1.000
_cell.length_b   1.000
_cell.length_c   1.000
_cell.angle_alpha   90.00
_cell.angle_beta   90.00
_cell.angle_gamma   90.00
#
_symmetry.space_group_name_H-M   'P 1'
#
loop_
_entity.id
_entity.type
_entity.pdbx_description
1 polymer ?
#
loop_
_entity_poly.entity_id
_entity_poly.type
_entity_poly.pdbx_seq_one_letter_code
_entity_poly.pdbx_strand_id
1 'polypeptide(L)'
;MGVSHVLETGNYLGLPSMIGRKKKDTFAFVKDRIWKRINSWRGQALSKAGKEVMIKSDLQAIPSYVMNVYLLLEATIKEIEQMINCFWQEIGVNNKAIKWSA
;
A
#
# COMPACT_ATOMS: atom_id res chain seq x y z
N MET A 1 1.72 -37.90 -23.14
CA MET A 1 0.76 -37.21 -22.26
C MET A 1 1.46 -35.97 -21.71
N GLY A 2 1.53 -34.90 -22.51
CA GLY A 2 2.20 -33.66 -22.13
C GLY A 2 1.22 -32.83 -21.31
N VAL A 3 1.47 -32.73 -20.00
CA VAL A 3 0.70 -31.85 -19.14
C VAL A 3 1.07 -30.43 -19.54
N SER A 4 0.14 -29.71 -20.16
CA SER A 4 0.29 -28.27 -20.42
C SER A 4 0.67 -27.59 -19.11
N HIS A 5 1.83 -26.94 -19.09
CA HIS A 5 2.27 -26.10 -17.99
C HIS A 5 1.27 -24.95 -17.90
N VAL A 6 0.23 -25.11 -17.07
CA VAL A 6 -0.77 -24.07 -16.81
C VAL A 6 -0.04 -22.98 -16.04
N LEU A 7 0.50 -22.02 -16.80
CA LEU A 7 1.05 -20.74 -16.35
C LEU A 7 -0.07 -19.79 -15.90
N GLU A 8 -1.25 -20.28 -15.50
CA GLU A 8 -2.20 -19.46 -14.76
C GLU A 8 -1.72 -19.36 -13.33
N THR A 9 -0.88 -18.35 -13.13
CA THR A 9 -0.36 -17.87 -11.86
C THR A 9 -1.54 -17.37 -11.02
N GLY A 10 -2.23 -18.31 -10.36
CA GLY A 10 -3.40 -18.01 -9.55
C GLY A 10 -3.06 -17.10 -8.37
N ASN A 11 -3.84 -16.03 -8.20
CA ASN A 11 -3.83 -15.25 -6.99
C ASN A 11 -4.51 -16.06 -5.88
N TYR A 12 -3.73 -16.54 -4.90
CA TYR A 12 -4.30 -17.15 -3.71
C TYR A 12 -4.66 -16.03 -2.72
N LEU A 13 -5.95 -15.90 -2.36
CA LEU A 13 -6.45 -14.84 -1.46
C LEU A 13 -6.13 -13.41 -1.93
N GLY A 14 -6.00 -13.19 -3.26
CA GLY A 14 -5.63 -11.90 -3.83
C GLY A 14 -4.14 -11.57 -3.73
N LEU A 15 -3.31 -12.55 -3.35
CA LEU A 15 -1.85 -12.47 -3.30
C LEU A 15 -1.23 -13.45 -4.31
N PRO A 16 -0.11 -13.13 -4.97
CA PRO A 16 0.50 -14.04 -5.93
C PRO A 16 0.95 -15.33 -5.24
N SER A 17 0.37 -16.48 -5.62
CA SER A 17 0.68 -17.78 -5.00
C SER A 17 2.13 -18.24 -5.20
N MET A 18 2.85 -17.65 -6.17
CA MET A 18 4.28 -17.86 -6.40
C MET A 18 5.03 -16.53 -6.36
N ILE A 19 5.82 -16.31 -5.30
CA ILE A 19 6.92 -15.34 -5.31
C ILE A 19 8.06 -15.96 -6.13
N GLY A 20 8.10 -15.65 -7.42
CA GLY A 20 9.24 -15.98 -8.28
C GLY A 20 10.43 -15.05 -8.02
N ARG A 21 11.36 -14.94 -8.99
CA ARG A 21 12.52 -14.02 -8.93
C ARG A 21 12.16 -12.53 -8.84
N LYS A 22 10.89 -12.16 -9.08
CA LYS A 22 10.43 -10.77 -9.14
C LYS A 22 9.64 -10.36 -7.87
N LYS A 23 10.33 -10.35 -6.72
CA LYS A 23 9.76 -9.86 -5.45
C LYS A 23 9.21 -8.42 -5.56
N LYS A 24 9.82 -7.57 -6.39
CA LYS A 24 9.40 -6.18 -6.62
C LYS A 24 7.98 -6.07 -7.22
N ASP A 25 7.63 -6.97 -8.14
CA ASP A 25 6.31 -6.95 -8.79
C ASP A 25 5.20 -7.40 -7.85
N THR A 26 5.51 -8.35 -6.94
CA THR A 26 4.59 -8.79 -5.88
C THR A 26 4.20 -7.62 -4.96
N PHE A 27 5.16 -6.75 -4.63
CA PHE A 27 4.91 -5.60 -3.76
C PHE A 27 4.38 -4.37 -4.51
N ALA A 28 4.54 -4.29 -5.82
CA ALA A 28 3.97 -3.24 -6.64
C ALA A 28 2.43 -3.21 -6.55
N PHE A 29 1.79 -4.38 -6.43
CA PHE A 29 0.35 -4.49 -6.22
C PHE A 29 -0.13 -3.86 -4.90
N VAL A 30 0.65 -4.02 -3.82
CA VAL A 30 0.35 -3.43 -2.51
C VAL A 30 0.38 -1.90 -2.62
N LYS A 31 1.41 -1.38 -3.30
CA LYS A 31 1.54 0.05 -3.58
C LYS A 31 0.36 0.58 -4.40
N ASP A 32 -0.03 -0.12 -5.47
CA ASP A 32 -1.16 0.28 -6.32
C ASP A 32 -2.48 0.33 -5.55
N ARG A 33 -2.73 -0.65 -4.66
CA ARG A 33 -3.92 -0.64 -3.78
C ARG A 33 -3.94 0.58 -2.85
N ILE A 34 -2.82 0.88 -2.20
CA ILE A 34 -2.69 2.04 -1.30
C ILE A 34 -2.87 3.34 -2.08
N TRP A 35 -2.27 3.45 -3.27
CA TRP A 35 -2.40 4.62 -4.15
C TRP A 35 -3.84 4.87 -4.58
N LYS A 36 -4.56 3.81 -4.98
CA LYS A 36 -5.99 3.90 -5.34
C LYS A 36 -6.85 4.37 -4.18
N ARG A 37 -6.62 3.89 -2.95
CA ARG A 37 -7.32 4.34 -1.74
C ARG A 37 -7.07 5.83 -1.47
N ILE A 38 -5.81 6.25 -1.46
CA ILE A 38 -5.42 7.65 -1.27
C ILE A 38 -6.11 8.56 -2.30
N ASN A 39 -6.10 8.19 -3.59
CA ASN A 39 -6.75 8.98 -4.63
C ASN A 39 -8.26 9.03 -4.50
N SER A 40 -8.90 7.93 -4.10
CA SER A 40 -10.34 7.90 -3.83
C SER A 40 -10.72 8.88 -2.71
N TRP A 41 -9.83 9.14 -1.76
CA TRP A 41 -10.09 10.02 -0.63
C TRP A 41 -9.61 11.46 -0.82
N ARG A 42 -8.67 11.71 -1.74
CA ARG A 42 -8.32 13.07 -2.16
C ARG A 42 -9.53 13.84 -2.69
N GLY A 43 -10.52 13.15 -3.26
CA GLY A 43 -11.79 13.75 -3.69
C GLY A 43 -12.78 14.06 -2.56
N GLN A 44 -12.51 13.62 -1.32
CA GLN A 44 -13.37 13.86 -0.16
C GLN A 44 -12.79 14.97 0.72
N ALA A 45 -13.62 15.95 1.09
CA ALA A 45 -13.25 17.03 2.00
C ALA A 45 -13.14 16.50 3.45
N LEU A 46 -12.00 15.92 3.79
CA LEU A 46 -11.75 15.29 5.09
C LEU A 46 -11.05 16.26 6.05
N SER A 47 -11.53 16.30 7.29
CA SER A 47 -10.85 16.98 8.38
C SER A 47 -9.52 16.28 8.73
N LYS A 48 -8.61 16.98 9.43
CA LYS A 48 -7.33 16.41 9.86
C LYS A 48 -7.50 15.13 10.69
N ALA A 49 -8.46 15.13 11.62
CA ALA A 49 -8.81 13.96 12.42
C ALA A 49 -9.40 12.83 11.56
N GLY A 50 -10.27 13.15 10.59
CA GLY A 50 -10.83 12.18 9.65
C GLY A 50 -9.75 11.47 8.82
N LYS A 51 -8.76 12.23 8.32
CA LYS A 51 -7.62 11.66 7.59
C LYS A 51 -6.76 10.74 8.46
N GLU A 52 -6.49 11.12 9.72
CA GLU A 52 -5.73 10.27 10.64
C GLU A 52 -6.43 8.92 10.90
N VAL A 53 -7.75 8.96 11.13
CA VAL A 53 -8.56 7.74 11.30
C VAL A 53 -8.46 6.86 10.07
N MET A 54 -8.56 7.42 8.86
CA MET A 54 -8.51 6.64 7.61
C MET A 54 -7.12 6.04 7.35
N ILE A 55 -6.05 6.77 7.66
CA ILE A 55 -4.69 6.24 7.56
C ILE A 55 -4.54 5.02 8.48
N LYS A 56 -4.99 5.12 9.73
CA LYS A 56 -4.89 4.03 10.72
C LYS A 56 -5.83 2.86 10.43
N SER A 57 -7.05 3.12 9.96
CA SER A 57 -8.06 2.07 9.79
C SER A 57 -7.93 1.30 8.49
N ASP A 58 -7.64 1.96 7.36
CA ASP A 58 -7.70 1.32 6.04
C ASP A 58 -6.32 1.31 5.34
N LEU A 59 -5.50 2.37 5.44
CA LEU A 59 -4.13 2.31 4.86
C LEU A 59 -3.18 1.42 5.64
N GLN A 60 -3.27 1.37 6.97
CA GLN A 60 -2.40 0.52 7.81
C GLN A 60 -2.81 -0.95 7.76
N ALA A 61 -4.10 -1.27 7.53
CA ALA A 61 -4.58 -2.65 7.45
C ALA A 61 -3.99 -3.42 6.26
N ILE A 62 -3.77 -2.75 5.13
CA ILE A 62 -3.21 -3.33 3.90
C ILE A 62 -1.78 -3.90 4.12
N PRO A 63 -0.78 -3.10 4.56
CA PRO A 63 0.55 -3.62 4.85
C PRO A 63 0.55 -4.62 5.99
N SER A 64 -0.29 -4.47 7.03
CA SER A 64 -0.41 -5.47 8.11
C SER A 64 -0.81 -6.84 7.61
N TYR A 65 -1.76 -6.93 6.67
CA TYR A 65 -2.15 -8.19 6.05
C TYR A 65 -1.01 -8.81 5.23
N VAL A 66 -0.29 -7.98 4.45
CA VAL A 66 0.82 -8.44 3.62
C VAL A 66 2.01 -8.91 4.48
N MET A 67 2.31 -8.21 5.58
CA MET A 67 3.38 -8.60 6.52
C MET A 67 3.13 -9.98 7.14
N ASN A 68 1.87 -10.34 7.39
CA ASN A 68 1.52 -11.63 7.96
C ASN A 68 1.80 -12.80 6.99
N VAL A 69 1.79 -12.54 5.68
CA VAL A 69 1.96 -13.58 4.64
C VAL A 69 3.35 -13.53 4.01
N TYR A 70 4.01 -12.36 3.99
CA TYR A 70 5.30 -12.15 3.34
C TYR A 70 6.24 -11.27 4.16
N LEU A 71 7.53 -11.59 4.13
CA LEU A 71 8.58 -10.68 4.59
C LEU A 71 8.71 -9.51 3.59
N LEU A 72 8.17 -8.35 3.95
CA LEU A 72 8.26 -7.12 3.14
C LEU A 72 9.70 -6.62 3.08
N LEU A 73 10.14 -6.15 1.90
CA LEU A 73 11.39 -5.41 1.79
C LEU A 73 11.21 -4.02 2.43
N GLU A 74 12.18 -3.60 3.24
CA GLU A 74 12.20 -2.29 3.91
C GLU A 74 12.06 -1.12 2.91
N ALA A 75 12.56 -1.28 1.69
CA ALA A 75 12.40 -0.31 0.60
C ALA A 75 10.92 -0.04 0.26
N THR A 76 10.09 -1.08 0.22
CA THR A 76 8.64 -0.95 -0.06
C THR A 76 7.93 -0.23 1.07
N ILE A 77 8.31 -0.50 2.32
CA ILE A 77 7.74 0.17 3.49
C ILE A 77 8.07 1.67 3.42
N LYS A 78 9.32 2.04 3.13
CA LYS A 78 9.73 3.44 2.96
C LYS A 78 8.97 4.15 1.83
N GLU A 79 8.72 3.49 0.70
CA GLU A 79 7.89 4.05 -0.37
C GLU A 79 6.45 4.32 0.09
N ILE A 80 5.84 3.38 0.85
CA ILE A 80 4.49 3.53 1.39
C ILE A 80 4.43 4.68 2.40
N GLU A 81 5.41 4.78 3.30
CA GLU A 81 5.52 5.88 4.26
C GLU A 81 5.64 7.24 3.56
N GLN A 82 6.39 7.32 2.46
CA GLN A 82 6.48 8.54 1.65
C GLN A 82 5.12 8.91 1.06
N MET A 83 4.37 7.94 0.52
CA MET A 83 3.02 8.18 -0.01
C MET A 83 2.04 8.69 1.04
N ILE A 84 2.03 8.08 2.24
CA ILE A 84 1.20 8.52 3.36
C ILE A 84 1.60 9.92 3.81
N ASN A 85 2.91 10.19 3.88
CA ASN A 85 3.42 11.53 4.20
C ASN A 85 3.00 12.57 3.17
N CYS A 86 3.03 12.28 1.87
CA CYS A 86 2.52 13.19 0.84
C CYS A 86 1.03 13.48 1.03
N PHE A 87 0.21 12.45 1.27
CA PHE A 87 -1.23 12.61 1.52
C PHE A 87 -1.51 13.45 2.79
N TRP A 88 -0.68 13.27 3.82
CA TRP A 88 -0.78 14.06 5.05
C TRP A 88 -0.35 15.52 4.86
N GLN A 89 0.69 15.77 4.05
CA GLN A 89 1.26 17.09 3.80
C GLN A 89 0.40 18.00 2.91
N GLU A 90 -0.48 17.44 2.08
CA GLU A 90 -1.43 18.21 1.24
C GLU A 90 -2.37 19.14 2.03
N ILE A 91 -2.39 19.05 3.36
CA ILE A 91 -3.20 19.88 4.25
C ILE A 91 -2.56 21.26 4.51
N GLY A 92 -1.29 21.50 4.13
CA GLY A 92 -0.58 22.74 4.46
C GLY A 92 0.13 23.39 3.29
N VAL A 93 -0.55 24.29 2.57
CA VAL A 93 0.09 25.20 1.60
C VAL A 93 0.99 26.23 2.30
N ASN A 94 0.91 26.41 3.62
CA ASN A 94 1.80 27.31 4.34
C ASN A 94 2.17 26.80 5.73
N ASN A 95 3.48 26.71 5.95
CA ASN A 95 4.22 26.60 7.20
C ASN A 95 4.21 25.25 7.95
N LYS A 96 5.39 24.61 7.90
CA LYS A 96 5.87 23.47 8.71
C LYS A 96 5.04 22.19 8.59
N ALA A 97 5.25 21.47 7.50
CA ALA A 97 4.78 20.11 7.30
C ALA A 97 5.25 19.17 8.44
N ILE A 98 4.32 18.74 9.29
CA ILE A 98 4.58 17.72 10.31
C ILE A 98 4.66 16.37 9.59
N LYS A 99 5.82 15.70 9.67
CA LYS A 99 5.97 14.34 9.15
C LYS A 99 5.06 13.41 9.94
N TRP A 100 4.24 12.63 9.25
CA TRP A 100 3.50 11.54 9.86
C TRP A 100 4.51 10.45 10.25
N SER A 101 4.60 10.17 11.55
CA SER A 101 5.39 9.09 12.13
C SER A 101 4.46 8.30 13.04
N ALA A 102 4.24 7.03 12.73
CA ALA A 102 3.53 6.07 13.55
C ALA A 102 4.51 5.03 14.10
#